data_AF-A0A971NWJ7-F1
#
_entry.id   AF-A0A971NWJ7-F1
#
_cell.length_a   1.000
_cell.length_b   1.000
_cell.length_c   1.000
_cell.angle_alpha   90.00
_cell.angle_beta   90.00
_cell.angle_gamma   90.00
#
_symmetry.space_group_name_H-M   'P 1'
#
loop_
_entity.id
_entity.type
_entity.pdbx_description
1 polymer ?
#
loop_
_entity_poly.entity_id
_entity_poly.type
_entity_poly.pdbx_seq_one_letter_code
_entity_poly.pdbx_strand_id
1 'polypeptide(L)'
;MNLITLLSVTFLAFQVVILAICVWLGYRRGTGRSIVRLIYLSLLAVLSFFLAKWIAGYFSKFGLSVAARFYTEPIKQLMLRSPQTEQLLGQIIAAMLVPVVFALIFAVLQLLSLIKLKTVSEKLTRLVKKDGDPMTPATRWIGAGLGAVQGLLIAAILLAPISCAVVILRSVDPEAMEALGLPGYKIEQTDTAGVNYSKNSLSRGTADITTVHKKLSSGGFSFAGFFADLLTEALTTIEGYDTNLADEVFVILNAAGEALKVYNEIIGSGMSAELAAVNALSTLLPYMEQSVLLPEISSQLLNAAADSWESDETFLGIKLPDKDSGPAAVIIGAVMQSFKNATPENVGDILNTLVGKNEGSTSVMENILSLTGDDVEVTSDESIELMANSLIVIGNNENMAQVIAVVGQIGSDLIKEYGITTIPADETGAYDEIKSALEEELNSTKDLDYESQVTSLANRIVSTAESYNYSISFAKAKLAAISLLSYFGSVENITVEGVMEYFGITDIEVSTNN
;
A
#
# COMPACT_ATOMS: atom_id res chain seq x y z
N MET A 1 6.31 -33.11 -4.61
CA MET A 1 4.95 -32.92 -4.06
C MET A 1 4.92 -31.55 -3.41
N ASN A 2 4.12 -30.61 -3.90
CA ASN A 2 4.16 -29.22 -3.43
C ASN A 2 3.68 -29.11 -1.97
N LEU A 3 4.23 -28.13 -1.24
CA LEU A 3 3.96 -27.89 0.19
C LEU A 3 2.45 -27.77 0.47
N ILE A 4 1.72 -27.10 -0.42
CA ILE A 4 0.26 -26.94 -0.36
C ILE A 4 -0.47 -28.30 -0.47
N THR A 5 -0.03 -29.18 -1.35
CA THR A 5 -0.62 -30.52 -1.53
C THR A 5 -0.35 -31.41 -0.31
N LEU A 6 0.87 -31.36 0.23
CA LEU A 6 1.23 -32.06 1.46
C LEU A 6 0.37 -31.58 2.63
N LEU A 7 0.27 -30.25 2.84
CA LEU A 7 -0.58 -29.64 3.86
C LEU A 7 -2.05 -30.07 3.70
N SER A 8 -2.58 -30.06 2.47
CA SER A 8 -3.97 -30.43 2.19
C SER A 8 -4.27 -31.90 2.50
N VAL A 9 -3.34 -32.81 2.21
CA VAL A 9 -3.49 -34.25 2.50
C VAL A 9 -3.39 -34.53 4.00
N THR A 10 -2.42 -33.90 4.69
CA THR A 10 -2.28 -34.01 6.15
C THR A 10 -3.52 -33.45 6.87
N PHE A 11 -4.06 -32.34 6.36
CA PHE A 11 -5.30 -31.74 6.84
C PHE A 11 -6.49 -32.71 6.75
N LEU A 12 -6.69 -33.33 5.58
CA LEU A 12 -7.78 -34.29 5.37
C LEU A 12 -7.65 -35.53 6.28
N ALA A 13 -6.44 -36.07 6.42
CA ALA A 13 -6.18 -37.19 7.30
C ALA A 13 -6.52 -36.87 8.77
N PHE A 14 -6.15 -35.68 9.25
CA PHE A 14 -6.42 -35.24 10.61
C PHE A 14 -7.93 -35.06 10.88
N GLN A 15 -8.67 -34.50 9.91
CA GLN A 15 -10.14 -34.36 10.00
C GLN A 15 -10.83 -35.72 10.14
N VAL A 16 -10.44 -36.70 9.32
CA VAL A 16 -11.04 -38.04 9.35
C VAL A 16 -10.82 -38.72 10.69
N VAL A 17 -9.62 -38.57 11.29
CA VAL A 17 -9.31 -39.13 12.61
C VAL A 17 -10.17 -38.50 13.70
N ILE A 18 -10.29 -37.16 13.73
CA ILE A 18 -11.12 -36.46 14.72
C ILE A 18 -12.59 -36.86 14.59
N LEU A 19 -13.10 -36.93 13.37
CA LEU A 19 -14.48 -37.34 13.08
C LEU A 19 -14.73 -38.77 13.56
N ALA A 20 -13.86 -39.72 13.23
CA ALA A 20 -14.00 -41.10 13.66
C ALA A 20 -14.06 -41.24 15.19
N ILE A 21 -13.18 -40.53 15.90
CA ILE A 21 -13.17 -40.51 17.38
C ILE A 21 -14.47 -39.91 17.93
N CYS A 22 -14.94 -38.79 17.38
CA CYS A 22 -16.13 -38.10 17.89
C CYS A 22 -17.43 -38.85 17.59
N VAL A 23 -17.54 -39.48 16.42
CA VAL A 23 -18.66 -40.36 16.05
C VAL A 23 -18.71 -41.57 16.98
N TRP A 24 -17.56 -42.22 17.23
CA TRP A 24 -17.48 -43.35 18.16
C TRP A 24 -17.87 -42.96 19.59
N LEU A 25 -17.36 -41.82 20.07
CA LEU A 25 -17.71 -41.29 21.38
C LEU A 25 -19.20 -40.89 21.48
N GLY A 26 -19.77 -40.34 20.40
CA GLY A 26 -21.19 -39.99 20.31
C GLY A 26 -22.09 -41.23 20.35
N TYR A 27 -21.73 -42.27 19.60
CA TYR A 27 -22.41 -43.56 19.60
C TYR A 27 -22.46 -44.18 21.00
N ARG A 28 -21.33 -44.12 21.74
CA ARG A 28 -21.22 -44.65 23.11
C ARG A 28 -22.00 -43.84 24.15
N ARG A 29 -22.27 -42.56 23.90
CA ARG A 29 -22.93 -41.64 24.85
C ARG A 29 -24.45 -41.59 24.71
N GLY A 30 -24.97 -41.80 23.49
CA GLY A 30 -26.38 -41.63 23.16
C GLY A 30 -26.83 -40.16 23.15
N THR A 31 -28.04 -39.89 22.65
CA THR A 31 -28.54 -38.54 22.32
C THR A 31 -28.38 -37.49 23.42
N GLY A 32 -28.91 -37.70 24.63
CA GLY A 32 -28.97 -36.65 25.67
C GLY A 32 -27.60 -36.16 26.14
N ARG A 33 -26.63 -37.06 26.32
CA ARG A 33 -25.25 -36.68 26.71
C ARG A 33 -24.50 -36.01 25.57
N SER A 34 -24.79 -36.37 24.33
CA SER A 34 -24.20 -35.73 23.15
C SER A 34 -24.69 -34.29 22.97
N ILE A 35 -25.97 -33.99 23.23
CA ILE A 35 -26.53 -32.62 23.15
C ILE A 35 -25.88 -31.71 24.19
N VAL A 36 -25.85 -32.12 25.47
CA VAL A 36 -25.23 -31.32 26.55
C VAL A 36 -23.77 -30.99 26.24
N ARG A 37 -23.06 -31.96 25.64
CA ARG A 37 -21.66 -31.77 25.26
C ARG A 37 -21.50 -30.82 24.08
N LEU A 38 -22.40 -30.87 23.11
CA LEU A 38 -22.41 -29.95 21.98
C LEU A 38 -22.62 -28.51 22.47
N ILE A 39 -23.61 -28.27 23.34
CA ILE A 39 -23.87 -26.95 23.94
C ILE A 39 -22.65 -26.44 24.71
N TYR A 40 -22.07 -27.28 25.58
CA TYR A 40 -20.87 -26.93 26.33
C TYR A 40 -19.70 -26.56 25.40
N LEU A 41 -19.55 -27.30 24.30
CA LEU A 41 -18.47 -27.09 23.34
C LEU A 41 -18.66 -25.79 22.54
N SER A 42 -19.90 -25.45 22.18
CA SER A 42 -20.23 -24.14 21.59
C SER A 42 -19.89 -22.99 22.54
N LEU A 43 -20.28 -23.08 23.82
CA LEU A 43 -19.93 -22.06 24.82
C LEU A 43 -18.42 -21.93 25.02
N LEU A 44 -17.70 -23.05 25.00
CA LEU A 44 -16.25 -23.09 25.14
C LEU A 44 -15.55 -22.49 23.90
N ALA A 45 -16.09 -22.70 22.70
CA ALA A 45 -15.61 -22.03 21.49
C ALA A 45 -15.77 -20.51 21.59
N VAL A 46 -16.94 -20.02 21.99
CA VAL A 46 -17.17 -18.58 22.17
C VAL A 46 -16.22 -17.98 23.23
N LEU A 47 -16.06 -18.66 24.37
CA LEU A 47 -15.12 -18.23 25.41
C LEU A 47 -13.67 -18.21 24.90
N SER A 48 -13.27 -19.24 24.16
CA SER A 48 -11.92 -19.36 23.60
C SER A 48 -11.64 -18.24 22.61
N PHE A 49 -12.64 -17.81 21.83
CA PHE A 49 -12.51 -16.73 20.86
C PHE A 49 -12.19 -15.39 21.54
N PHE A 50 -12.97 -15.01 22.56
CA PHE A 50 -12.72 -13.77 23.30
C PHE A 50 -11.39 -13.81 24.05
N LEU A 51 -11.04 -14.93 24.67
CA LEU A 51 -9.73 -15.09 25.30
C LEU A 51 -8.59 -15.00 24.28
N ALA A 52 -8.77 -15.55 23.07
CA ALA A 52 -7.77 -15.52 22.03
C ALA A 52 -7.51 -14.11 21.52
N LYS A 53 -8.56 -13.31 21.27
CA LYS A 53 -8.41 -11.90 20.89
C LYS A 53 -7.66 -11.11 21.97
N TRP A 54 -8.04 -11.29 23.24
CA TRP A 54 -7.38 -10.60 24.35
C TRP A 54 -5.90 -11.01 24.51
N ILE A 55 -5.59 -12.31 24.43
CA ILE A 55 -4.22 -12.83 24.55
C ILE A 55 -3.38 -12.42 23.33
N ALA A 56 -3.91 -12.53 22.11
CA ALA A 56 -3.19 -12.14 20.90
C ALA A 56 -2.87 -10.64 20.89
N GLY A 57 -3.78 -9.78 21.35
CA GLY A 57 -3.53 -8.35 21.52
C GLY A 57 -2.43 -8.05 22.54
N TYR A 58 -2.28 -8.86 23.60
CA TYR A 58 -1.17 -8.72 24.55
C TYR A 58 0.17 -9.19 23.97
N PHE A 59 0.16 -10.29 23.21
CA PHE A 59 1.38 -10.86 22.61
C PHE A 59 1.81 -10.18 21.31
N SER A 60 0.99 -9.29 20.73
CA SER A 60 1.33 -8.56 19.50
C SER A 60 2.65 -7.80 19.62
N LYS A 61 2.93 -7.17 20.78
CA LYS A 61 4.18 -6.47 21.07
C LYS A 61 5.41 -7.40 21.03
N PHE A 62 5.25 -8.63 21.51
CA PHE A 62 6.30 -9.64 21.42
C PHE A 62 6.50 -10.08 19.95
N GLY A 63 5.40 -10.30 19.23
CA GLY A 63 5.43 -10.62 17.80
C GLY A 63 6.13 -9.53 16.99
N LEU A 64 5.85 -8.26 17.30
CA LEU A 64 6.51 -7.10 16.69
C LEU A 64 8.01 -7.08 16.98
N SER A 65 8.43 -7.34 18.22
CA SER A 65 9.85 -7.44 18.58
C SER A 65 10.58 -8.57 17.83
N VAL A 66 9.89 -9.68 17.56
CA VAL A 66 10.42 -10.78 16.75
C VAL A 66 10.49 -10.38 15.27
N ALA A 67 9.43 -9.77 14.73
CA ALA A 67 9.38 -9.29 13.34
C ALA A 67 10.46 -8.23 13.07
N ALA A 68 10.71 -7.35 14.04
CA ALA A 68 11.74 -6.32 13.97
C ALA A 68 13.15 -6.86 13.75
N ARG A 69 13.42 -8.13 14.08
CA ARG A 69 14.72 -8.78 13.81
C ARG A 69 14.97 -9.01 12.33
N PHE A 70 13.92 -9.04 11.52
CA PHE A 70 13.98 -9.26 10.07
C PHE A 70 13.93 -7.95 9.27
N TYR A 71 13.67 -6.82 9.91
CA TYR A 71 13.70 -5.52 9.25
C TYR A 71 15.13 -5.03 9.03
N THR A 72 15.35 -4.37 7.91
CA THR A 72 16.59 -3.62 7.67
C THR A 72 16.66 -2.42 8.62
N GLU A 73 17.87 -1.93 8.89
CA GLU A 73 18.05 -0.79 9.80
C GLU A 73 17.28 0.47 9.38
N PRO A 74 17.19 0.83 8.09
CA PRO A 74 16.35 1.94 7.63
C PRO A 74 14.87 1.72 7.96
N ILE A 75 14.34 0.52 7.77
CA ILE A 75 12.93 0.20 8.08
C ILE A 75 12.69 0.29 9.59
N LYS A 76 13.63 -0.14 10.43
CA LYS A 76 13.50 0.03 11.89
C LYS A 76 13.47 1.49 12.30
N GLN A 77 14.34 2.32 11.71
CA GLN A 77 14.38 3.75 12.00
C GLN A 77 13.09 4.45 11.56
N LEU A 78 12.55 4.09 10.39
CA LEU A 78 11.23 4.56 9.93
C LEU A 78 10.10 4.14 10.87
N MET A 79 10.11 2.88 11.34
CA MET A 79 9.10 2.41 12.30
C MET A 79 9.20 3.08 13.67
N LEU A 80 10.40 3.42 14.14
CA LEU A 80 10.59 4.18 15.38
C LEU A 80 10.02 5.60 15.29
N ARG A 81 9.97 6.17 14.09
CA ARG A 81 9.45 7.52 13.84
C ARG A 81 7.93 7.59 13.68
N SER A 82 7.28 6.45 13.41
CA SER A 82 5.82 6.38 13.29
C SER A 82 5.20 5.42 14.33
N PRO A 83 4.78 5.95 15.50
CA PRO A 83 4.03 5.18 16.49
C PRO A 83 2.72 4.60 15.94
N GLN A 84 2.12 5.25 14.95
CA GLN A 84 0.91 4.79 14.27
C GLN A 84 1.18 3.52 13.43
N THR A 85 2.31 3.48 12.74
CA THR A 85 2.74 2.30 11.98
C THR A 85 3.05 1.13 12.91
N GLU A 86 3.66 1.40 14.07
CA GLU A 86 3.88 0.40 15.12
C GLU A 86 2.55 -0.22 15.60
N GLN A 87 1.56 0.63 15.85
CA GLN A 87 0.23 0.19 16.29
C GLN A 87 -0.49 -0.64 15.21
N LEU A 88 -0.45 -0.17 13.96
CA LEU A 88 -1.07 -0.86 12.83
C LEU A 88 -0.45 -2.24 12.60
N LEU A 89 0.88 -2.34 12.57
CA LEU A 89 1.57 -3.63 12.48
C LEU A 89 1.25 -4.51 13.69
N GLY A 90 1.14 -3.93 14.89
CA GLY A 90 0.69 -4.65 16.07
C GLY A 90 -0.69 -5.28 15.90
N GLN A 91 -1.64 -4.57 15.29
CA GLN A 91 -2.99 -5.08 14.99
C GLN A 91 -2.96 -6.17 13.93
N ILE A 92 -2.16 -6.03 12.87
CA ILE A 92 -1.96 -7.05 11.83
C ILE A 92 -1.36 -8.33 12.44
N ILE A 93 -0.32 -8.20 13.28
CA ILE A 93 0.31 -9.32 13.98
C ILE A 93 -0.67 -9.98 14.94
N ALA A 94 -1.48 -9.19 15.66
CA ALA A 94 -2.54 -9.73 16.52
C ALA A 94 -3.52 -10.58 15.71
N ALA A 95 -4.03 -10.06 14.58
CA ALA A 95 -4.93 -10.78 13.69
C ALA A 95 -4.32 -12.08 13.13
N MET A 96 -3.01 -12.08 12.83
CA MET A 96 -2.27 -13.30 12.45
C MET A 96 -2.19 -14.34 13.58
N LEU A 97 -2.06 -13.89 14.84
CA LEU A 97 -1.93 -14.78 16.00
C LEU A 97 -3.27 -15.32 16.49
N VAL A 98 -4.38 -14.59 16.30
CA VAL A 98 -5.71 -14.97 16.81
C VAL A 98 -6.10 -16.40 16.44
N PRO A 99 -6.00 -16.87 15.18
CA PRO A 99 -6.33 -18.25 14.83
C PRO A 99 -5.53 -19.29 15.61
N VAL A 100 -4.21 -19.07 15.76
CA VAL A 100 -3.29 -19.99 16.46
C VAL A 100 -3.62 -20.04 17.94
N VAL A 101 -3.75 -18.88 18.58
CA VAL A 101 -4.08 -18.75 20.00
C VAL A 101 -5.47 -19.34 20.29
N PHE A 102 -6.44 -19.10 19.41
CA PHE A 102 -7.78 -19.66 19.48
C PHE A 102 -7.77 -21.19 19.46
N ALA A 103 -7.08 -21.80 18.49
CA ALA A 103 -6.96 -23.24 18.40
C ALA A 103 -6.28 -23.85 19.64
N LEU A 104 -5.23 -23.21 20.15
CA LEU A 104 -4.51 -23.66 21.35
C LEU A 104 -5.37 -23.60 22.62
N ILE A 105 -6.01 -22.45 22.87
CA ILE A 105 -6.89 -22.26 24.04
C ILE A 105 -8.05 -23.24 23.97
N PHE A 106 -8.68 -23.37 22.79
CA PHE A 106 -9.75 -24.31 22.59
C PHE A 106 -9.30 -25.75 22.83
N ALA A 107 -8.13 -26.16 22.33
CA ALA A 107 -7.57 -27.49 22.55
C ALA A 107 -7.34 -27.77 24.04
N VAL A 108 -6.72 -26.83 24.77
CA VAL A 108 -6.45 -26.96 26.20
C VAL A 108 -7.75 -27.03 27.00
N LEU A 109 -8.69 -26.12 26.75
CA LEU A 109 -9.98 -26.11 27.42
C LEU A 109 -10.77 -27.37 27.10
N GLN A 110 -10.69 -27.90 25.87
CA GLN A 110 -11.34 -29.13 25.47
C GLN A 110 -10.70 -30.38 26.13
N LEU A 111 -9.38 -30.41 26.29
CA LEU A 111 -8.69 -31.47 27.04
C LEU A 111 -9.07 -31.43 28.52
N LEU A 112 -9.10 -30.23 29.13
CA LEU A 112 -9.57 -30.05 30.51
C LEU A 112 -11.04 -30.45 30.66
N SER A 113 -11.86 -30.15 29.65
CA SER A 113 -13.27 -30.54 29.61
C SER A 113 -13.40 -32.07 29.61
N LEU A 114 -12.61 -32.78 28.79
CA LEU A 114 -12.59 -34.24 28.74
C LEU A 114 -12.27 -34.87 30.11
N ILE A 115 -11.40 -34.24 30.91
CA ILE A 115 -11.01 -34.70 32.25
C ILE A 115 -12.10 -34.42 33.29
N LYS A 116 -12.65 -33.19 33.34
CA LYS A 116 -13.60 -32.76 34.38
C LYS A 116 -15.08 -33.08 34.10
N LEU A 117 -15.48 -33.32 32.84
CA LEU A 117 -16.89 -33.54 32.48
C LEU A 117 -17.45 -34.92 32.86
N LYS A 118 -16.63 -35.89 33.28
CA LYS A 118 -17.21 -37.14 33.79
C LYS A 118 -18.14 -36.86 34.97
N THR A 119 -17.71 -35.97 35.87
CA THR A 119 -18.43 -35.57 37.09
C THR A 119 -19.55 -34.56 36.83
N VAL A 120 -19.33 -33.58 35.94
CA VAL A 120 -20.30 -32.51 35.63
C VAL A 120 -21.39 -32.99 34.66
N SER A 121 -21.03 -33.77 33.64
CA SER A 121 -22.03 -34.33 32.72
C SER A 121 -22.93 -35.33 33.46
N GLU A 122 -22.42 -36.13 34.41
CA GLU A 122 -23.27 -37.02 35.22
C GLU A 122 -24.35 -36.25 36.00
N LYS A 123 -24.02 -35.08 36.58
CA LYS A 123 -24.98 -34.23 37.29
C LYS A 123 -26.00 -33.57 36.35
N LEU A 124 -25.56 -33.01 35.22
CA LEU A 124 -26.45 -32.38 34.23
C LEU A 124 -27.32 -33.39 33.46
N THR A 125 -26.80 -34.58 33.17
CA THR A 125 -27.58 -35.64 32.52
C THR A 125 -28.69 -36.14 33.43
N ARG A 126 -28.49 -36.16 34.76
CA ARG A 126 -29.54 -36.50 35.74
C ARG A 126 -30.65 -35.45 35.83
N LEU A 127 -30.36 -34.19 35.50
CA LEU A 127 -31.37 -33.12 35.44
C LEU A 127 -32.21 -33.17 34.15
N VAL A 128 -31.65 -33.73 33.07
CA VAL A 128 -32.29 -33.76 31.73
C VAL A 128 -32.90 -35.13 31.40
N LYS A 129 -32.37 -36.24 31.96
CA LYS A 129 -33.01 -37.56 31.86
C LYS A 129 -34.03 -37.71 32.98
N LYS A 130 -35.29 -37.97 32.61
CA LYS A 130 -36.18 -38.75 33.47
C LYS A 130 -35.51 -40.11 33.66
N ASP A 131 -35.27 -40.52 34.90
CA ASP A 131 -34.72 -41.83 35.21
C ASP A 131 -35.50 -42.92 34.45
N GLY A 132 -34.80 -43.73 33.64
CA GLY A 132 -35.37 -44.94 33.04
C GLY A 132 -35.46 -45.02 31.51
N ASP A 133 -35.08 -44.00 30.73
CA ASP A 133 -35.17 -44.15 29.26
C ASP A 133 -34.15 -45.18 28.72
N PRO A 134 -34.60 -46.31 28.12
CA PRO A 134 -33.72 -47.37 27.69
C PRO A 134 -32.84 -46.90 26.53
N MET A 135 -31.56 -47.28 26.56
CA MET A 135 -30.60 -46.93 25.52
C MET A 135 -30.86 -47.75 24.25
N THR A 136 -31.80 -47.30 23.42
CA THR A 136 -32.19 -47.99 22.18
C THR A 136 -31.14 -47.81 21.07
N PRO A 137 -31.09 -48.70 20.06
CA PRO A 137 -30.22 -48.55 18.89
C PRO A 137 -30.39 -47.18 18.20
N ALA A 138 -31.62 -46.67 18.11
CA ALA A 138 -31.92 -45.36 17.54
C ALA A 138 -31.24 -44.21 18.29
N THR A 139 -31.26 -44.22 19.64
CA THR A 139 -30.59 -43.18 20.44
C THR A 139 -29.06 -43.22 20.32
N ARG A 140 -28.46 -44.36 19.99
CA ARG A 140 -27.03 -44.49 19.71
C ARG A 140 -26.66 -43.94 18.34
N TRP A 141 -27.47 -44.21 17.32
CA TRP A 141 -27.26 -43.64 15.98
C TRP A 141 -27.46 -42.12 15.95
N ILE A 142 -28.47 -41.58 16.65
CA ILE A 142 -28.62 -40.14 16.82
C ILE A 142 -27.44 -39.54 17.60
N GLY A 143 -26.98 -40.23 18.65
CA GLY A 143 -25.76 -39.87 19.38
C GLY A 143 -24.51 -39.84 18.50
N ALA A 144 -24.39 -40.78 17.55
CA ALA A 144 -23.30 -40.84 16.57
C ALA A 144 -23.36 -39.68 15.58
N GLY A 145 -24.56 -39.32 15.09
CA GLY A 145 -24.77 -38.15 14.24
C GLY A 145 -24.40 -36.84 14.93
N LEU A 146 -24.80 -36.65 16.19
CA LEU A 146 -24.37 -35.50 17.01
C LEU A 146 -22.85 -35.52 17.27
N GLY A 147 -22.26 -36.71 17.41
CA GLY A 147 -20.82 -36.90 17.49
C GLY A 147 -20.10 -36.47 16.20
N ALA A 148 -20.68 -36.72 15.03
CA ALA A 148 -20.15 -36.24 13.74
C ALA A 148 -20.14 -34.71 13.68
N VAL A 149 -21.25 -34.06 14.04
CA VAL A 149 -21.35 -32.58 14.11
C VAL A 149 -20.31 -32.01 15.07
N GLN A 150 -20.17 -32.61 16.25
CA GLN A 150 -19.18 -32.20 17.24
C GLN A 150 -17.73 -32.37 16.71
N GLY A 151 -17.45 -33.49 16.05
CA GLY A 151 -16.14 -33.76 15.45
C GLY A 151 -15.79 -32.77 14.35
N LEU A 152 -16.77 -32.41 13.53
CA LEU A 152 -16.60 -31.42 12.46
C LEU A 152 -16.29 -30.04 13.04
N LEU A 153 -16.98 -29.63 14.11
CA LEU A 153 -16.73 -28.34 14.74
C LEU A 153 -15.37 -28.28 15.47
N ILE A 154 -14.97 -29.36 16.15
CA ILE A 154 -13.63 -29.46 16.75
C ILE A 154 -12.55 -29.40 15.66
N ALA A 155 -12.73 -30.16 14.57
CA ALA A 155 -11.78 -30.17 13.47
C ALA A 155 -11.66 -28.79 12.81
N ALA A 156 -12.78 -28.10 12.58
CA ALA A 156 -12.80 -26.75 12.03
C ALA A 156 -12.00 -25.75 12.90
N ILE A 157 -12.21 -25.78 14.23
CA ILE A 157 -11.49 -24.89 15.15
C ILE A 157 -10.00 -25.21 15.22
N LEU A 158 -9.63 -26.49 15.39
CA LEU A 158 -8.23 -26.88 15.53
C LEU A 158 -7.42 -26.66 14.25
N LEU A 159 -8.08 -26.71 13.11
CA LEU A 159 -7.46 -26.53 11.80
C LEU A 159 -7.57 -25.10 11.27
N ALA A 160 -8.28 -24.20 11.95
CA ALA A 160 -8.42 -22.80 11.57
C ALA A 160 -7.08 -22.12 11.22
N PRO A 161 -5.97 -22.29 11.98
CA PRO A 161 -4.69 -21.66 11.63
C PRO A 161 -4.15 -22.10 10.26
N ILE A 162 -4.26 -23.40 9.97
CA ILE A 162 -3.77 -23.99 8.72
C ILE A 162 -4.68 -23.55 7.57
N SER A 163 -6.00 -23.53 7.78
CA SER A 163 -6.97 -23.02 6.81
C SER A 163 -6.69 -21.56 6.45
N CYS A 164 -6.50 -20.68 7.44
CA CYS A 164 -6.18 -19.26 7.22
C CYS A 164 -4.89 -19.12 6.39
N ALA A 165 -3.82 -19.82 6.78
CA ALA A 165 -2.54 -19.77 6.05
C ALA A 165 -2.67 -20.28 4.61
N VAL A 166 -3.40 -21.37 4.38
CA VAL A 166 -3.59 -21.94 3.03
C VAL A 166 -4.43 -21.01 2.15
N VAL A 167 -5.46 -20.37 2.69
CA VAL A 167 -6.29 -19.40 1.95
C VAL A 167 -5.44 -18.20 1.54
N ILE A 168 -4.69 -17.61 2.46
CA ILE A 168 -3.79 -16.48 2.18
C ILE A 168 -2.77 -16.87 1.10
N LEU A 169 -2.01 -17.95 1.31
CA LEU A 169 -0.91 -18.35 0.41
C LEU A 169 -1.36 -18.81 -0.98
N ARG A 170 -2.62 -19.23 -1.15
CA ARG A 170 -3.17 -19.62 -2.46
C ARG A 170 -3.67 -18.43 -3.28
N SER A 171 -3.97 -17.32 -2.62
CA SER A 171 -4.50 -16.11 -3.26
C SER A 171 -3.40 -15.17 -3.75
N VAL A 172 -2.15 -15.37 -3.32
CA VAL A 172 -0.98 -14.60 -3.80
C VAL A 172 -0.47 -15.17 -5.12
N ASP A 173 -0.04 -14.28 -6.01
CA ASP A 173 0.62 -14.64 -7.27
C ASP A 173 1.90 -15.46 -6.98
N PRO A 174 2.05 -16.66 -7.56
CA PRO A 174 3.28 -17.45 -7.45
C PRO A 174 4.56 -16.68 -7.79
N GLU A 175 4.52 -15.74 -8.73
CA GLU A 175 5.67 -14.90 -9.09
C GLU A 175 6.02 -13.90 -8.00
N ALA A 176 5.01 -13.26 -7.39
CA ALA A 176 5.20 -12.37 -6.24
C ALA A 176 5.79 -13.13 -5.04
N MET A 177 5.32 -14.36 -4.79
CA MET A 177 5.80 -15.22 -3.71
C MET A 177 7.28 -15.62 -3.88
N GLU A 178 7.71 -15.84 -5.13
CA GLU A 178 9.11 -16.12 -5.45
C GLU A 178 9.98 -14.88 -5.28
N ALA A 179 9.53 -13.71 -5.77
CA ALA A 179 10.27 -12.46 -5.60
C ALA A 179 10.54 -12.16 -4.12
N LEU A 180 9.56 -12.45 -3.25
CA LEU A 180 9.68 -12.34 -1.79
C LEU A 180 10.58 -13.41 -1.14
N GLY A 181 11.14 -14.34 -1.92
CA GLY A 181 12.09 -15.35 -1.45
C GLY A 181 11.47 -16.43 -0.57
N LEU A 182 10.17 -16.72 -0.71
CA LEU A 182 9.47 -17.65 0.16
C LEU A 182 9.89 -19.12 -0.10
N PRO A 183 10.21 -19.91 0.94
CA PRO A 183 10.68 -21.28 0.77
C PRO A 183 9.66 -22.15 0.02
N GLY A 184 10.09 -22.77 -1.09
CA GLY A 184 9.27 -23.68 -1.90
C GLY A 184 8.67 -23.06 -3.17
N TYR A 185 8.87 -21.77 -3.40
CA TYR A 185 8.58 -21.07 -4.65
C TYR A 185 9.92 -20.76 -5.34
N LYS A 186 10.32 -21.64 -6.28
CA LYS A 186 11.49 -21.45 -7.16
C LYS A 186 11.08 -21.80 -8.58
N ILE A 187 11.31 -20.91 -9.55
CA ILE A 187 11.30 -21.25 -10.96
C ILE A 187 12.73 -21.67 -11.36
N GLU A 188 12.98 -22.98 -11.38
CA GLU A 188 14.14 -23.51 -12.13
C GLU A 188 13.68 -24.66 -13.04
N GLN A 189 13.46 -24.36 -14.33
CA GLN A 189 14.42 -24.55 -15.44
C GLN A 189 13.68 -24.67 -16.79
N THR A 190 14.25 -23.97 -17.77
CA THR A 190 13.95 -23.89 -19.21
C THR A 190 13.92 -25.26 -19.88
N ASP A 191 12.89 -25.53 -20.69
CA ASP A 191 12.91 -26.68 -21.59
C ASP A 191 13.76 -26.37 -22.83
N THR A 192 14.21 -27.39 -23.56
CA THR A 192 15.11 -27.34 -24.74
C THR A 192 14.60 -26.52 -25.94
N ALA A 193 13.49 -25.80 -25.79
CA ALA A 193 12.90 -24.90 -26.77
C ALA A 193 12.86 -23.42 -26.33
N GLY A 194 13.48 -23.05 -25.20
CA GLY A 194 13.64 -21.64 -24.80
C GLY A 194 12.36 -20.96 -24.29
N VAL A 195 11.33 -21.72 -23.90
CA VAL A 195 10.10 -21.16 -23.30
C VAL A 195 10.13 -21.41 -21.79
N ASN A 196 10.04 -20.33 -21.02
CA ASN A 196 9.90 -20.37 -19.57
C ASN A 196 8.52 -20.94 -19.20
N TYR A 197 8.49 -22.06 -18.49
CA TYR A 197 7.28 -22.54 -17.83
C TYR A 197 7.50 -22.56 -16.32
N SER A 198 6.62 -21.89 -15.59
CA SER A 198 6.53 -22.07 -14.15
C SER A 198 6.24 -23.54 -13.85
N LYS A 199 7.09 -24.18 -13.05
CA LYS A 199 6.84 -25.54 -12.50
C LYS A 199 5.58 -25.59 -11.63
N ASN A 200 5.03 -24.41 -11.31
CA ASN A 200 3.84 -24.16 -10.54
C ASN A 200 2.76 -23.52 -11.42
N SER A 201 2.38 -24.15 -12.54
CA SER A 201 1.19 -23.75 -13.28
C SER A 201 -0.10 -24.15 -12.53
N LEU A 202 -0.36 -23.51 -11.38
CA LEU A 202 -1.73 -23.36 -10.95
C LEU A 202 -2.38 -22.38 -11.92
N SER A 203 -3.35 -22.88 -12.69
CA SER A 203 -4.21 -22.11 -13.58
C SER A 203 -4.57 -20.76 -12.96
N ARG A 204 -4.21 -19.67 -13.66
CA ARG A 204 -4.60 -18.29 -13.38
C ARG A 204 -6.09 -18.26 -13.05
N GLY A 205 -6.41 -18.15 -11.77
CA GLY A 205 -7.74 -17.79 -11.34
C GLY A 205 -7.74 -16.27 -11.22
N THR A 206 -8.16 -15.57 -12.27
CA THR A 206 -8.82 -14.29 -12.09
C THR A 206 -10.06 -14.58 -11.25
N ALA A 207 -9.87 -14.57 -9.95
CA ALA A 207 -10.85 -15.04 -9.00
C ALA A 207 -10.97 -13.94 -7.96
N ASP A 208 -11.93 -13.06 -8.22
CA ASP A 208 -12.85 -12.53 -7.21
C ASP A 208 -12.88 -13.52 -6.02
N ILE A 209 -12.68 -13.05 -4.80
CA ILE A 209 -12.56 -13.86 -3.57
C ILE A 209 -13.65 -14.93 -3.53
N THR A 210 -14.85 -14.61 -4.03
CA THR A 210 -15.97 -15.55 -4.20
C THR A 210 -15.65 -16.80 -5.05
N THR A 211 -14.75 -16.73 -6.02
CA THR A 211 -14.34 -17.81 -6.95
C THR A 211 -13.23 -18.71 -6.42
N VAL A 212 -12.28 -18.19 -5.63
CA VAL A 212 -11.33 -19.04 -4.88
C VAL A 212 -12.10 -19.83 -3.80
N HIS A 213 -13.04 -19.15 -3.13
CA HIS A 213 -14.00 -19.76 -2.22
C HIS A 213 -14.88 -20.80 -2.93
N LYS A 214 -15.37 -20.50 -4.14
CA LYS A 214 -16.13 -21.47 -4.96
C LYS A 214 -15.28 -22.68 -5.37
N LYS A 215 -13.98 -22.51 -5.65
CA LYS A 215 -13.09 -23.63 -5.97
C LYS A 215 -12.75 -24.50 -4.76
N LEU A 216 -12.67 -23.94 -3.55
CA LEU A 216 -12.64 -24.74 -2.31
C LEU A 216 -13.94 -25.54 -2.12
N SER A 217 -15.10 -24.95 -2.48
CA SER A 217 -16.39 -25.65 -2.43
C SER A 217 -16.56 -26.71 -3.54
N SER A 218 -15.98 -26.50 -4.73
CA SER A 218 -16.13 -27.39 -5.87
C SER A 218 -15.10 -28.55 -5.90
N GLY A 219 -14.06 -28.48 -5.06
CA GLY A 219 -13.02 -29.52 -4.92
C GLY A 219 -13.34 -30.64 -3.93
N GLY A 220 -14.57 -30.75 -3.45
CA GLY A 220 -15.00 -31.84 -2.56
C GLY A 220 -14.78 -31.60 -1.05
N PHE A 221 -14.62 -30.36 -0.61
CA PHE A 221 -14.63 -30.01 0.82
C PHE A 221 -16.03 -29.55 1.28
N SER A 222 -16.83 -30.53 1.71
CA SER A 222 -18.13 -30.38 2.39
C SER A 222 -18.08 -29.42 3.57
N PHE A 223 -19.21 -28.77 3.93
CA PHE A 223 -19.66 -28.17 5.21
C PHE A 223 -18.61 -27.56 6.19
N ALA A 224 -17.51 -28.24 6.48
CA ALA A 224 -16.30 -27.70 7.09
C ALA A 224 -15.66 -26.54 6.30
N GLY A 225 -15.80 -26.47 4.97
CA GLY A 225 -15.37 -25.32 4.18
C GLY A 225 -16.12 -24.04 4.56
N PHE A 226 -17.45 -24.09 4.58
CA PHE A 226 -18.31 -22.98 5.01
C PHE A 226 -18.02 -22.50 6.45
N PHE A 227 -17.75 -23.42 7.38
CA PHE A 227 -17.35 -23.06 8.75
C PHE A 227 -15.92 -22.53 8.85
N ALA A 228 -15.00 -23.00 8.00
CA ALA A 228 -13.66 -22.47 7.92
C ALA A 228 -13.67 -21.04 7.37
N ASP A 229 -14.53 -20.73 6.40
CA ASP A 229 -14.69 -19.38 5.84
C ASP A 229 -15.22 -18.41 6.90
N LEU A 230 -16.34 -18.76 7.56
CA LEU A 230 -16.94 -17.94 8.63
C LEU A 230 -15.98 -17.73 9.83
N LEU A 231 -15.23 -18.78 10.19
CA LEU A 231 -14.22 -18.68 11.25
C LEU A 231 -13.01 -17.86 10.80
N THR A 232 -12.56 -17.99 9.55
CA THR A 232 -11.42 -17.23 9.04
C THR A 232 -11.75 -15.75 9.07
N GLU A 233 -12.85 -15.33 8.44
CA GLU A 233 -13.32 -13.95 8.43
C GLU A 233 -13.43 -13.37 9.85
N ALA A 234 -14.06 -14.08 10.78
CA ALA A 234 -14.22 -13.62 12.16
C ALA A 234 -12.92 -13.63 13.00
N LEU A 235 -11.99 -14.55 12.72
CA LEU A 235 -10.71 -14.68 13.44
C LEU A 235 -9.64 -13.72 12.90
N THR A 236 -9.73 -13.31 11.64
CA THR A 236 -8.74 -12.46 10.97
C THR A 236 -9.17 -11.00 10.84
N THR A 237 -10.31 -10.61 11.41
CA THR A 237 -10.73 -9.21 11.51
C THR A 237 -9.63 -8.34 12.13
N ILE A 238 -9.34 -7.20 11.53
CA ILE A 238 -8.33 -6.26 12.03
C ILE A 238 -9.04 -5.20 12.87
N GLU A 239 -8.63 -5.05 14.13
CA GLU A 239 -9.30 -4.13 15.05
C GLU A 239 -9.16 -2.68 14.57
N GLY A 240 -10.29 -1.97 14.42
CA GLY A 240 -10.32 -0.58 13.94
C GLY A 240 -10.56 -0.44 12.44
N TYR A 241 -10.58 -1.53 11.68
CA TYR A 241 -10.78 -1.51 10.23
C TYR A 241 -11.95 -2.41 9.82
N ASP A 242 -12.70 -2.01 8.79
CA ASP A 242 -13.76 -2.81 8.18
C ASP A 242 -13.18 -3.76 7.11
N THR A 243 -12.16 -4.52 7.51
CA THR A 243 -11.46 -5.48 6.65
C THR A 243 -10.89 -6.63 7.47
N ASN A 244 -10.44 -7.68 6.79
CA ASN A 244 -9.80 -8.83 7.42
C ASN A 244 -8.43 -9.11 6.78
N LEU A 245 -7.59 -9.82 7.54
CA LEU A 245 -6.22 -10.14 7.11
C LEU A 245 -6.19 -10.91 5.79
N ALA A 246 -7.18 -11.77 5.53
CA ALA A 246 -7.17 -12.61 4.33
C ALA A 246 -7.37 -11.79 3.06
N ASP A 247 -8.18 -10.74 3.13
CA ASP A 247 -8.46 -9.83 2.02
C ASP A 247 -7.33 -8.79 1.82
N GLU A 248 -6.65 -8.37 2.89
CA GLU A 248 -5.56 -7.40 2.79
C GLU A 248 -4.21 -8.02 2.44
N VAL A 249 -3.86 -9.14 3.06
CA VAL A 249 -2.50 -9.69 2.95
C VAL A 249 -2.17 -10.16 1.55
N PHE A 250 -3.14 -10.68 0.78
CA PHE A 250 -2.83 -11.09 -0.59
C PHE A 250 -2.52 -9.88 -1.48
N VAL A 251 -3.27 -8.78 -1.34
CA VAL A 251 -3.06 -7.53 -2.08
C VAL A 251 -1.69 -6.95 -1.72
N ILE A 252 -1.39 -6.87 -0.42
CA ILE A 252 -0.11 -6.35 0.08
C ILE A 252 1.07 -7.22 -0.40
N LEU A 253 0.95 -8.55 -0.36
CA LEU A 253 2.02 -9.44 -0.80
C LEU A 253 2.22 -9.40 -2.32
N ASN A 254 1.15 -9.29 -3.10
CA ASN A 254 1.25 -9.09 -4.55
C ASN A 254 1.93 -7.76 -4.88
N ALA A 255 1.49 -6.67 -4.26
CA ALA A 255 2.10 -5.35 -4.41
C ALA A 255 3.59 -5.36 -4.07
N ALA A 256 3.95 -5.95 -2.92
CA ALA A 256 5.34 -6.02 -2.48
C ALA A 256 6.20 -6.92 -3.38
N GLY A 257 5.66 -8.06 -3.83
CA GLY A 257 6.37 -8.98 -4.73
C GLY A 257 6.59 -8.38 -6.12
N GLU A 258 5.59 -7.69 -6.67
CA GLU A 258 5.71 -7.00 -7.96
C GLU A 258 6.68 -5.81 -7.88
N ALA A 259 6.58 -4.98 -6.83
CA ALA A 259 7.53 -3.90 -6.58
C ALA A 259 8.97 -4.41 -6.50
N LEU A 260 9.20 -5.51 -5.77
CA LEU A 260 10.53 -6.11 -5.63
C LEU A 260 11.05 -6.71 -6.95
N LYS A 261 10.17 -7.31 -7.75
CA LYS A 261 10.51 -7.83 -9.09
C LYS A 261 10.98 -6.69 -9.99
N VAL A 262 10.19 -5.61 -10.10
CA VAL A 262 10.52 -4.43 -10.91
C VAL A 262 11.81 -3.78 -10.42
N TYR A 263 11.97 -3.61 -9.11
CA TYR A 263 13.19 -3.08 -8.52
C TYR A 263 14.42 -3.89 -8.93
N ASN A 264 14.38 -5.21 -8.76
CA ASN A 264 15.50 -6.09 -9.07
C ASN A 264 15.81 -6.16 -10.58
N GLU A 265 14.79 -6.09 -11.43
CA GLU A 265 14.95 -6.07 -12.89
C GLU A 265 15.69 -4.80 -13.34
N ILE A 266 15.30 -3.64 -12.82
CA ILE A 266 15.94 -2.36 -13.14
C ILE A 266 17.38 -2.32 -12.64
N ILE A 267 17.63 -2.71 -11.38
CA ILE A 267 19.00 -2.82 -10.86
C ILE A 267 19.84 -3.82 -11.68
N GLY A 268 19.26 -4.96 -12.05
CA GLY A 268 19.93 -5.99 -12.86
C GLY A 268 20.29 -5.52 -14.27
N SER A 269 19.58 -4.53 -14.81
CA SER A 269 19.89 -3.90 -16.09
C SER A 269 20.99 -2.84 -16.02
N GLY A 270 21.50 -2.53 -14.82
CA GLY A 270 22.57 -1.55 -14.60
C GLY A 270 22.08 -0.10 -14.45
N MET A 271 20.78 0.11 -14.27
CA MET A 271 20.18 1.42 -14.00
C MET A 271 20.36 1.85 -12.52
N SER A 272 20.08 3.12 -12.23
CA SER A 272 20.24 3.70 -10.89
C SER A 272 19.23 3.16 -9.88
N ALA A 273 19.59 3.20 -8.59
CA ALA A 273 18.74 2.71 -7.51
C ALA A 273 17.51 3.60 -7.28
N GLU A 274 17.66 4.89 -7.57
CA GLU A 274 16.60 5.89 -7.52
C GLU A 274 15.52 5.59 -8.57
N LEU A 275 15.92 5.28 -9.81
CA LEU A 275 15.00 4.90 -10.87
C LEU A 275 14.29 3.58 -10.57
N ALA A 276 15.01 2.61 -9.99
CA ALA A 276 14.43 1.36 -9.54
C ALA A 276 13.37 1.57 -8.45
N ALA A 277 13.62 2.48 -7.51
CA ALA A 277 12.68 2.83 -6.44
C ALA A 277 11.42 3.52 -6.97
N VAL A 278 11.56 4.49 -7.90
CA VAL A 278 10.43 5.19 -8.53
C VAL A 278 9.50 4.22 -9.26
N ASN A 279 10.08 3.32 -10.05
CA ASN A 279 9.31 2.30 -10.78
C ASN A 279 8.71 1.24 -9.84
N ALA A 280 9.38 0.90 -8.75
CA ALA A 280 8.79 0.02 -7.74
C ALA A 280 7.55 0.66 -7.08
N LEU A 281 7.59 1.97 -6.81
CA LEU A 281 6.45 2.71 -6.24
C LEU A 281 5.25 2.76 -7.19
N SER A 282 5.47 2.87 -8.51
CA SER A 282 4.36 2.88 -9.49
C SER A 282 3.57 1.58 -9.51
N THR A 283 4.22 0.45 -9.22
CA THR A 283 3.53 -0.85 -9.08
C THR A 283 2.55 -0.90 -7.92
N LEU A 284 2.67 -0.04 -6.91
CA LEU A 284 1.78 -0.06 -5.74
C LEU A 284 0.40 0.55 -6.06
N LEU A 285 0.33 1.52 -6.98
CA LEU A 285 -0.89 2.26 -7.31
C LEU A 285 -2.10 1.36 -7.66
N PRO A 286 -2.01 0.36 -8.56
CA PRO A 286 -3.14 -0.53 -8.83
C PRO A 286 -3.61 -1.34 -7.62
N TYR A 287 -2.75 -1.57 -6.63
CA TYR A 287 -3.10 -2.30 -5.42
C TYR A 287 -3.66 -1.40 -4.32
N MET A 288 -3.36 -0.10 -4.32
CA MET A 288 -3.92 0.86 -3.35
C MET A 288 -5.44 0.97 -3.46
N GLU A 289 -5.99 0.90 -4.67
CA GLU A 289 -7.43 0.89 -4.90
C GLU A 289 -8.11 -0.41 -4.41
N GLN A 290 -7.33 -1.49 -4.20
CA GLN A 290 -7.83 -2.82 -3.85
C GLN A 290 -7.67 -3.15 -2.36
N SER A 291 -7.09 -2.26 -1.56
CA SER A 291 -6.73 -2.52 -0.17
C SER A 291 -7.10 -1.34 0.72
N VAL A 292 -7.64 -1.62 1.90
CA VAL A 292 -7.90 -0.60 2.92
C VAL A 292 -6.63 -0.26 3.68
N LEU A 293 -5.73 -1.23 3.87
CA LEU A 293 -4.51 -1.05 4.66
C LEU A 293 -3.33 -0.51 3.87
N LEU A 294 -3.24 -0.78 2.56
CA LEU A 294 -2.09 -0.36 1.76
C LEU A 294 -1.96 1.18 1.69
N PRO A 295 -3.04 1.96 1.45
CA PRO A 295 -2.96 3.43 1.54
C PRO A 295 -2.59 3.93 2.95
N GLU A 296 -3.09 3.27 4.00
CA GLU A 296 -2.76 3.59 5.39
C GLU A 296 -1.27 3.36 5.69
N ILE A 297 -0.75 2.18 5.34
CA ILE A 297 0.66 1.83 5.52
C ILE A 297 1.54 2.76 4.69
N SER A 298 1.19 3.00 3.42
CA SER A 298 1.97 3.84 2.52
C SER A 298 2.00 5.29 2.97
N SER A 299 0.86 5.88 3.34
CA SER A 299 0.81 7.27 3.80
C SER A 299 1.65 7.47 5.06
N GLN A 300 1.54 6.58 6.05
CA GLN A 300 2.33 6.67 7.28
C GLN A 300 3.84 6.45 7.04
N LEU A 301 4.22 5.50 6.17
CA LEU A 301 5.62 5.25 5.84
C LEU A 301 6.24 6.42 5.07
N LEU A 302 5.51 6.99 4.11
CA LEU A 302 5.97 8.11 3.30
C LEU A 302 6.06 9.40 4.13
N ASN A 303 5.14 9.59 5.06
CA ASN A 303 5.19 10.68 6.05
C ASN A 303 6.44 10.56 6.94
N ALA A 304 6.67 9.37 7.51
CA ALA A 304 7.88 9.11 8.30
C ALA A 304 9.19 9.25 7.49
N ALA A 305 9.15 8.91 6.20
CA ALA A 305 10.27 9.12 5.29
C ALA A 305 10.50 10.61 5.00
N ALA A 306 9.45 11.42 4.89
CA ALA A 306 9.56 12.88 4.75
C ALA A 306 10.16 13.52 6.02
N ASP A 307 9.75 13.08 7.21
CA ASP A 307 10.35 13.52 8.47
C ASP A 307 11.83 13.12 8.60
N SER A 308 12.18 11.93 8.09
CA SER A 308 13.57 11.47 7.97
C SER A 308 14.40 12.41 7.10
N TRP A 309 13.83 12.79 5.96
CA TRP A 309 14.46 13.69 5.01
C TRP A 309 14.73 15.09 5.58
N GLU A 310 13.85 15.63 6.43
CA GLU A 310 14.08 16.90 7.14
C GLU A 310 15.28 16.86 8.09
N SER A 311 15.65 15.67 8.55
CA SER A 311 16.75 15.45 9.49
C SER A 311 18.10 15.17 8.78
N ASP A 312 18.22 15.53 7.50
CA ASP A 312 19.38 15.25 6.62
C ASP A 312 19.68 13.74 6.45
N GLU A 313 18.66 12.89 6.62
CA GLU A 313 18.74 11.45 6.36
C GLU A 313 18.15 11.09 4.98
N THR A 314 18.11 9.79 4.65
CA THR A 314 17.59 9.32 3.36
C THR A 314 16.07 9.22 3.34
N PHE A 315 15.48 9.49 2.18
CA PHE A 315 14.06 9.22 1.89
C PHE A 315 14.01 7.92 1.12
N LEU A 316 13.63 6.83 1.80
CA LEU A 316 13.59 5.48 1.21
C LEU A 316 14.89 5.08 0.48
N GLY A 317 16.05 5.52 0.98
CA GLY A 317 17.36 5.22 0.40
C GLY A 317 17.89 6.25 -0.61
N ILE A 318 17.05 7.20 -1.04
CA ILE A 318 17.47 8.38 -1.82
C ILE A 318 18.19 9.33 -0.84
N LYS A 319 19.29 9.96 -1.26
CA LYS A 319 19.98 10.99 -0.45
C LYS A 319 19.53 12.39 -0.87
N LEU A 320 19.54 13.32 0.08
CA LEU A 320 19.38 14.74 -0.20
C LEU A 320 20.44 15.16 -1.23
N PRO A 321 20.05 15.70 -2.40
CA PRO A 321 21.00 16.38 -3.26
C PRO A 321 21.58 17.58 -2.50
N ASP A 322 22.85 17.91 -2.69
CA ASP A 322 23.43 19.07 -2.00
C ASP A 322 22.62 20.34 -2.34
N LYS A 323 22.37 21.21 -1.35
CA LYS A 323 21.57 22.43 -1.57
C LYS A 323 22.20 23.38 -2.59
N ASP A 324 23.50 23.23 -2.82
CA ASP A 324 24.28 23.97 -3.81
C ASP A 324 24.18 23.35 -5.22
N SER A 325 23.48 22.22 -5.39
CA SER A 325 23.26 21.51 -6.67
C SER A 325 22.18 22.15 -7.56
N GLY A 326 21.76 23.37 -7.25
CA GLY A 326 20.83 24.15 -8.06
C GLY A 326 19.34 23.91 -7.79
N PRO A 327 18.45 24.59 -8.53
CA PRO A 327 17.01 24.65 -8.27
C PRO A 327 16.30 23.29 -8.39
N ALA A 328 16.82 22.37 -9.20
CA ALA A 328 16.29 21.02 -9.31
C ALA A 328 16.35 20.27 -7.96
N ALA A 329 17.41 20.46 -7.18
CA ALA A 329 17.53 19.89 -5.83
C ALA A 329 16.46 20.42 -4.87
N VAL A 330 16.16 21.73 -4.97
CA VAL A 330 15.12 22.38 -4.16
C VAL A 330 13.73 21.83 -4.53
N ILE A 331 13.47 21.62 -5.83
CA ILE A 331 12.22 21.02 -6.31
C ILE A 331 12.07 19.58 -5.80
N ILE A 332 13.13 18.75 -5.83
CA ILE A 332 13.10 17.40 -5.23
C ILE A 332 12.77 17.48 -3.74
N GLY A 333 13.39 18.41 -3.01
CA GLY A 333 13.09 18.63 -1.61
C GLY A 333 11.60 18.94 -1.38
N ALA A 334 11.02 19.82 -2.20
CA ALA A 334 9.60 20.15 -2.13
C ALA A 334 8.69 18.97 -2.48
N VAL A 335 9.07 18.17 -3.47
CA VAL A 335 8.38 16.91 -3.84
C VAL A 335 8.37 15.94 -2.66
N MET A 336 9.51 15.71 -2.01
CA MET A 336 9.59 14.82 -0.83
C MET A 336 8.72 15.34 0.32
N GLN A 337 8.70 16.66 0.51
CA GLN A 337 7.87 17.31 1.51
C GLN A 337 6.37 17.14 1.26
N SER A 338 5.92 16.84 0.04
CA SER A 338 4.50 16.60 -0.25
C SER A 338 3.94 15.40 0.53
N PHE A 339 4.80 14.46 0.92
CA PHE A 339 4.42 13.30 1.70
C PHE A 339 4.24 13.56 3.20
N LYS A 340 4.67 14.71 3.73
CA LYS A 340 4.53 15.05 5.16
C LYS A 340 3.07 15.14 5.61
N ASN A 341 2.17 15.47 4.68
CA ASN A 341 0.73 15.52 4.93
C ASN A 341 -0.01 14.42 4.17
N ALA A 342 0.70 13.35 3.75
CA ALA A 342 0.06 12.22 3.11
C ALA A 342 -0.91 11.56 4.09
N THR A 343 -2.15 11.38 3.63
CA THR A 343 -3.22 10.65 4.29
C THR A 343 -3.59 9.43 3.46
N PRO A 344 -4.32 8.46 4.03
CA PRO A 344 -4.82 7.31 3.26
C PRO A 344 -5.69 7.73 2.06
N GLU A 345 -6.32 8.90 2.11
CA GLU A 345 -7.22 9.42 1.09
C GLU A 345 -6.49 10.06 -0.09
N ASN A 346 -5.32 10.69 0.13
CA ASN A 346 -4.61 11.44 -0.90
C ASN A 346 -3.27 10.80 -1.35
N VAL A 347 -2.74 9.82 -0.63
CA VAL A 347 -1.44 9.22 -0.94
C VAL A 347 -1.42 8.57 -2.33
N GLY A 348 -2.54 7.98 -2.75
CA GLY A 348 -2.70 7.42 -4.09
C GLY A 348 -2.59 8.49 -5.16
N ASP A 349 -3.23 9.64 -4.96
CA ASP A 349 -3.18 10.77 -5.90
C ASP A 349 -1.78 11.40 -5.97
N ILE A 350 -1.14 11.62 -4.82
CA ILE A 350 0.24 12.15 -4.75
C ILE A 350 1.20 11.21 -5.50
N LEU A 351 1.13 9.91 -5.19
CA LEU A 351 1.96 8.92 -5.89
C LEU A 351 1.64 8.87 -7.38
N ASN A 352 0.38 8.85 -7.77
CA ASN A 352 -0.02 8.80 -9.18
C ASN A 352 0.51 9.99 -9.98
N THR A 353 0.49 11.20 -9.40
CA THR A 353 1.12 12.39 -10.01
C THR A 353 2.63 12.24 -10.13
N LEU A 354 3.29 11.67 -9.13
CA LEU A 354 4.75 11.57 -9.09
C LEU A 354 5.33 10.46 -9.96
N VAL A 355 4.73 9.28 -9.94
CA VAL A 355 5.30 8.09 -10.60
C VAL A 355 4.55 7.70 -11.87
N GLY A 356 3.32 8.20 -12.07
CA GLY A 356 2.54 8.03 -13.29
C GLY A 356 2.06 6.59 -13.53
N LYS A 357 0.77 6.43 -13.78
CA LYS A 357 0.13 5.17 -14.17
C LYS A 357 -0.73 5.42 -15.41
N ASN A 358 -0.11 5.66 -16.57
CA ASN A 358 -0.77 5.50 -17.86
C ASN A 358 0.28 5.33 -18.96
N GLU A 359 0.07 4.37 -19.86
CA GLU A 359 0.90 4.16 -21.04
C GLU A 359 1.05 5.50 -21.81
N GLY A 360 2.23 6.13 -21.70
CA GLY A 360 2.55 7.39 -22.38
C GLY A 360 2.70 8.64 -21.50
N SER A 361 2.41 8.60 -20.19
CA SER A 361 2.74 9.71 -19.27
C SER A 361 4.10 9.49 -18.62
N THR A 362 5.05 10.39 -18.85
CA THR A 362 6.39 10.37 -18.25
C THR A 362 6.31 10.57 -16.74
N SER A 363 7.06 9.79 -15.96
CA SER A 363 7.12 9.90 -14.50
C SER A 363 7.75 11.25 -14.10
N VAL A 364 7.02 12.07 -13.33
CA VAL A 364 7.50 13.35 -12.80
C VAL A 364 8.78 13.16 -11.98
N MET A 365 8.81 12.11 -11.17
CA MET A 365 9.93 11.82 -10.29
C MET A 365 11.17 11.37 -11.10
N GLU A 366 10.99 10.56 -12.14
CA GLU A 366 12.06 10.18 -13.06
C GLU A 366 12.62 11.39 -13.80
N ASN A 367 11.73 12.24 -14.31
CA ASN A 367 12.09 13.47 -15.00
C ASN A 367 12.92 14.39 -14.10
N ILE A 368 12.45 14.70 -12.89
CA ILE A 368 13.15 15.63 -12.00
C ILE A 368 14.49 15.02 -11.53
N LEU A 369 14.55 13.72 -11.23
CA LEU A 369 15.81 13.05 -10.86
C LEU A 369 16.83 13.08 -11.99
N SER A 370 16.38 12.93 -13.25
CA SER A 370 17.26 13.00 -14.41
C SER A 370 17.95 14.37 -14.57
N LEU A 371 17.44 15.41 -13.91
CA LEU A 371 17.98 16.78 -13.94
C LEU A 371 19.02 17.05 -12.84
N THR A 372 19.28 16.09 -11.95
CA THR A 372 20.25 16.24 -10.85
C THR A 372 21.60 15.54 -11.06
N GLY A 373 21.85 15.01 -12.26
CA GLY A 373 23.12 14.36 -12.58
C GLY A 373 24.25 15.35 -12.86
N ASP A 374 25.49 15.00 -12.47
CA ASP A 374 26.69 15.83 -12.64
C ASP A 374 27.00 16.22 -14.11
N ASP A 375 26.53 15.43 -15.07
CA ASP A 375 26.77 15.61 -16.52
C ASP A 375 25.58 16.27 -17.27
N VAL A 376 24.57 16.77 -16.55
CA VAL A 376 23.33 17.28 -17.17
C VAL A 376 23.43 18.77 -17.44
N GLU A 377 23.26 19.17 -18.70
CA GLU A 377 23.11 20.58 -19.07
C GLU A 377 21.68 21.06 -18.76
N VAL A 378 21.43 21.40 -17.49
CA VAL A 378 20.11 21.80 -16.98
C VAL A 378 19.56 23.07 -17.68
N THR A 379 20.44 23.85 -18.32
CA THR A 379 20.09 25.04 -19.11
C THR A 379 19.60 24.76 -20.53
N SER A 380 19.65 23.50 -20.99
CA SER A 380 19.19 23.11 -22.33
C SER A 380 17.66 23.23 -22.44
N ASP A 381 17.15 23.56 -23.63
CA ASP A 381 15.70 23.64 -23.86
C ASP A 381 14.99 22.31 -23.58
N GLU A 382 15.65 21.17 -23.83
CA GLU A 382 15.11 19.83 -23.53
C GLU A 382 14.95 19.61 -22.02
N SER A 383 15.96 19.96 -21.22
CA SER A 383 15.90 19.86 -19.74
C SER A 383 14.85 20.79 -19.14
N ILE A 384 14.75 22.01 -19.66
CA ILE A 384 13.76 23.01 -19.21
C ILE A 384 12.34 22.56 -19.59
N GLU A 385 12.16 22.02 -20.80
CA GLU A 385 10.87 21.48 -21.23
C GLU A 385 10.44 20.31 -20.34
N LEU A 386 11.36 19.40 -20.03
CA LEU A 386 11.12 18.26 -19.14
C LEU A 386 10.71 18.72 -17.74
N MET A 387 11.40 19.73 -17.19
CA MET A 387 11.08 20.33 -15.90
C MET A 387 9.71 21.01 -15.92
N ALA A 388 9.44 21.86 -16.92
CA ALA A 388 8.18 22.60 -17.03
C ALA A 388 6.99 21.65 -17.18
N ASN A 389 7.09 20.62 -18.02
CA ASN A 389 6.04 19.62 -18.17
C ASN A 389 5.78 18.85 -16.86
N SER A 390 6.83 18.53 -16.10
CA SER A 390 6.70 17.88 -14.79
C SER A 390 6.00 18.78 -13.76
N LEU A 391 6.32 20.07 -13.76
CA LEU A 391 5.70 21.06 -12.88
C LEU A 391 4.24 21.36 -13.27
N ILE A 392 3.87 21.28 -14.56
CA ILE A 392 2.47 21.36 -14.99
C ILE A 392 1.65 20.20 -14.43
N VAL A 393 2.18 18.97 -14.53
CA VAL A 393 1.52 17.77 -13.97
C VAL A 393 1.34 17.90 -12.46
N ILE A 394 2.36 18.40 -11.74
CA ILE A 394 2.27 18.70 -10.31
C ILE A 394 1.22 19.77 -10.00
N GLY A 395 1.18 20.86 -10.77
CA GLY A 395 0.26 21.98 -10.53
C GLY A 395 -1.22 21.65 -10.76
N ASN A 396 -1.51 20.60 -11.53
CA ASN A 396 -2.86 20.05 -11.65
C ASN A 396 -3.32 19.25 -10.41
N ASN A 397 -2.45 18.96 -9.45
CA ASN A 397 -2.79 18.23 -8.22
C ASN A 397 -2.78 19.16 -7.00
N GLU A 398 -3.96 19.41 -6.43
CA GLU A 398 -4.13 20.25 -5.24
C GLU A 398 -3.34 19.75 -4.02
N ASN A 399 -3.14 18.43 -3.89
CA ASN A 399 -2.35 17.84 -2.79
C ASN A 399 -0.84 18.14 -2.91
N MET A 400 -0.41 18.69 -4.04
CA MET A 400 0.99 19.03 -4.33
C MET A 400 1.21 20.53 -4.56
N ALA A 401 0.22 21.38 -4.28
CA ALA A 401 0.30 22.83 -4.48
C ALA A 401 1.52 23.49 -3.80
N GLN A 402 1.99 22.92 -2.68
CA GLN A 402 3.19 23.38 -1.99
C GLN A 402 4.48 23.30 -2.83
N VAL A 403 4.55 22.37 -3.79
CA VAL A 403 5.70 22.26 -4.70
C VAL A 403 5.72 23.44 -5.67
N ILE A 404 4.56 23.80 -6.22
CA ILE A 404 4.40 24.97 -7.08
C ILE A 404 4.73 26.25 -6.30
N ALA A 405 4.28 26.37 -5.05
CA ALA A 405 4.62 27.50 -4.20
C ALA A 405 6.15 27.68 -4.02
N VAL A 406 6.88 26.57 -3.85
CA VAL A 406 8.35 26.61 -3.79
C VAL A 406 8.95 27.08 -5.12
N VAL A 407 8.42 26.62 -6.25
CA VAL A 407 8.85 27.08 -7.59
C VAL A 407 8.66 28.58 -7.75
N GLY A 408 7.52 29.13 -7.30
CA GLY A 408 7.29 30.58 -7.31
C GLY A 408 8.31 31.34 -6.45
N GLN A 409 8.65 30.82 -5.26
CA GLN A 409 9.63 31.45 -4.36
C GLN A 409 11.04 31.51 -4.93
N ILE A 410 11.49 30.44 -5.61
CA ILE A 410 12.81 30.36 -6.24
C ILE A 410 12.79 30.79 -7.71
N GLY A 411 11.67 31.39 -8.14
CA GLY A 411 11.37 31.61 -9.54
C GLY A 411 12.31 32.55 -10.27
N SER A 412 12.70 33.65 -9.62
CA SER A 412 13.75 34.57 -10.12
C SER A 412 15.06 33.83 -10.36
N ASP A 413 15.42 32.91 -9.45
CA ASP A 413 16.69 32.19 -9.52
C ASP A 413 16.67 31.15 -10.64
N LEU A 414 15.56 30.43 -10.80
CA LEU A 414 15.30 29.57 -11.96
C LEU A 414 15.42 30.35 -13.28
N ILE A 415 14.83 31.54 -13.34
CA ILE A 415 14.85 32.40 -14.54
C ILE A 415 16.28 32.84 -14.86
N LYS A 416 17.04 33.28 -13.86
CA LYS A 416 18.44 33.71 -14.04
C LYS A 416 19.34 32.55 -14.44
N GLU A 417 19.24 31.43 -13.74
CA GLU A 417 20.09 30.25 -13.94
C GLU A 417 19.88 29.62 -15.31
N TYR A 418 18.63 29.55 -15.77
CA TYR A 418 18.30 29.00 -17.09
C TYR A 418 18.33 30.03 -18.22
N GLY A 419 18.75 31.26 -17.93
CA GLY A 419 18.84 32.35 -18.89
C GLY A 419 17.50 32.59 -19.61
N ILE A 420 16.42 32.66 -18.83
CA ILE A 420 15.04 32.82 -19.31
C ILE A 420 14.76 34.28 -19.71
N THR A 421 15.68 35.23 -19.49
CA THR A 421 15.50 36.62 -19.95
C THR A 421 16.61 37.18 -20.84
N THR A 422 16.14 37.83 -21.91
CA THR A 422 16.85 38.68 -22.86
C THR A 422 16.17 40.04 -23.10
N ILE A 423 15.04 40.34 -22.45
CA ILE A 423 14.37 41.66 -22.57
C ILE A 423 15.08 42.64 -21.61
N PRO A 424 15.62 43.78 -22.09
CA PRO A 424 16.30 44.75 -21.25
C PRO A 424 15.34 45.65 -20.49
N ALA A 425 15.84 46.23 -19.39
CA ALA A 425 15.07 47.01 -18.41
C ALA A 425 14.38 48.28 -18.97
N ASP A 426 14.86 48.81 -20.09
CA ASP A 426 14.33 50.00 -20.75
C ASP A 426 13.05 49.72 -21.57
N GLU A 427 12.76 48.46 -21.88
CA GLU A 427 11.56 48.04 -22.60
C GLU A 427 10.37 47.79 -21.65
N THR A 428 10.08 48.77 -20.79
CA THR A 428 8.97 48.71 -19.78
C THR A 428 7.62 48.28 -20.36
N GLY A 429 7.32 48.62 -21.62
CA GLY A 429 6.10 48.20 -22.32
C GLY A 429 5.96 46.67 -22.49
N ALA A 430 7.08 45.95 -22.60
CA ALA A 430 7.05 44.48 -22.66
C ALA A 430 6.59 43.88 -21.32
N TYR A 431 7.04 44.46 -20.20
CA TYR A 431 6.65 44.04 -18.86
C TYR A 431 5.19 44.39 -18.53
N ASP A 432 4.70 45.53 -19.05
CA ASP A 432 3.28 45.89 -18.99
C ASP A 432 2.37 44.88 -19.70
N GLU A 433 2.79 44.40 -20.88
CA GLU A 433 2.05 43.37 -21.61
C GLU A 433 2.03 42.02 -20.89
N ILE A 434 3.18 41.61 -20.34
CA ILE A 434 3.29 40.36 -19.56
C ILE A 434 2.44 40.47 -18.28
N LYS A 435 2.49 41.62 -17.59
CA LYS A 435 1.63 41.92 -16.44
C LYS A 435 0.15 41.78 -16.80
N SER A 436 -0.28 42.41 -17.90
CA SER A 436 -1.69 42.42 -18.31
C SER A 436 -2.21 41.01 -18.60
N ALA A 437 -1.39 40.18 -19.25
CA ALA A 437 -1.73 38.79 -19.50
C ALA A 437 -1.74 37.94 -18.22
N LEU A 438 -0.78 38.17 -17.31
CA LEU A 438 -0.80 37.51 -15.99
C LEU A 438 -2.06 37.88 -15.19
N GLU A 439 -2.47 39.14 -15.23
CA GLU A 439 -3.73 39.61 -14.62
C GLU A 439 -4.96 38.94 -15.26
N GLU A 440 -4.96 38.74 -16.58
CA GLU A 440 -6.03 38.04 -17.31
C GLU A 440 -6.12 36.56 -16.90
N GLU A 441 -5.00 35.84 -16.90
CA GLU A 441 -4.95 34.42 -16.53
C GLU A 441 -5.36 34.21 -15.07
N LEU A 442 -4.88 35.04 -14.13
CA LEU A 442 -5.27 34.95 -12.72
C LEU A 442 -6.70 35.43 -12.45
N ASN A 443 -7.29 36.29 -13.29
CA ASN A 443 -8.72 36.63 -13.18
C ASN A 443 -9.63 35.57 -13.81
N SER A 444 -9.13 34.75 -14.74
CA SER A 444 -9.91 33.74 -15.45
C SER A 444 -10.44 32.58 -14.59
N THR A 445 -10.08 32.54 -13.29
CA THR A 445 -10.38 31.67 -12.12
C THR A 445 -11.45 30.55 -12.12
N LYS A 446 -12.18 30.22 -13.20
CA LYS A 446 -13.18 29.13 -13.18
C LYS A 446 -13.20 28.15 -14.35
N ASP A 447 -12.63 28.46 -15.52
CA ASP A 447 -12.94 27.66 -16.72
C ASP A 447 -11.75 26.95 -17.39
N LEU A 448 -10.50 27.23 -16.98
CA LEU A 448 -9.29 26.63 -17.58
C LEU A 448 -8.51 25.79 -16.57
N ASP A 449 -8.00 24.64 -17.02
CA ASP A 449 -7.03 23.85 -16.26
C ASP A 449 -5.66 24.55 -16.18
N TYR A 450 -4.81 24.13 -15.24
CA TYR A 450 -3.52 24.77 -14.98
C TYR A 450 -2.59 24.72 -16.21
N GLU A 451 -2.65 23.63 -16.98
CA GLU A 451 -1.88 23.48 -18.22
C GLU A 451 -2.26 24.54 -19.27
N SER A 452 -3.56 24.80 -19.43
CA SER A 452 -4.08 25.81 -20.35
C SER A 452 -3.67 27.21 -19.94
N GLN A 453 -3.71 27.53 -18.64
CA GLN A 453 -3.25 28.82 -18.10
C GLN A 453 -1.76 29.03 -18.37
N VAL A 454 -0.92 28.03 -18.05
CA VAL A 454 0.52 28.07 -18.30
C VAL A 454 0.83 28.22 -19.79
N THR A 455 0.12 27.48 -20.64
CA THR A 455 0.30 27.52 -22.11
C THR A 455 -0.09 28.87 -22.69
N SER A 456 -1.20 29.45 -22.23
CA SER A 456 -1.68 30.76 -22.66
C SER A 456 -0.67 31.86 -22.29
N LEU A 457 -0.24 31.89 -21.02
CA LEU A 457 0.76 32.85 -20.56
C LEU A 457 2.11 32.68 -21.25
N ALA A 458 2.56 31.44 -21.48
CA ALA A 458 3.80 31.16 -22.20
C ALA A 458 3.76 31.65 -23.65
N ASN A 459 2.64 31.44 -24.36
CA ASN A 459 2.43 31.97 -25.70
C ASN A 459 2.49 33.51 -25.71
N ARG A 460 1.91 34.15 -24.68
CA ARG A 460 2.00 35.60 -24.55
C ARG A 460 3.44 36.06 -24.37
N ILE A 461 4.17 35.47 -23.44
CA ILE A 461 5.58 35.79 -23.17
C ILE A 461 6.41 35.70 -24.46
N VAL A 462 6.23 34.63 -25.24
CA VAL A 462 6.91 34.45 -26.54
C VAL A 462 6.53 35.55 -27.52
N SER A 463 5.23 35.81 -27.71
CA SER A 463 4.75 36.82 -28.65
C SER A 463 5.21 38.24 -28.30
N THR A 464 5.24 38.57 -27.00
CA THR A 464 5.74 39.85 -26.51
C THR A 464 7.24 39.93 -26.75
N ALA A 465 8.03 38.91 -26.39
CA ALA A 465 9.47 38.90 -26.69
C ALA A 465 9.77 39.11 -28.19
N GLU A 466 9.05 38.40 -29.08
CA GLU A 466 9.19 38.53 -30.52
C GLU A 466 8.87 39.95 -31.03
N SER A 467 7.84 40.59 -30.46
CA SER A 467 7.46 41.97 -30.82
C SER A 467 8.53 43.01 -30.51
N TYR A 468 9.40 42.71 -29.54
CA TYR A 468 10.53 43.53 -29.12
C TYR A 468 11.88 43.03 -29.70
N ASN A 469 11.86 42.17 -30.73
CA ASN A 469 13.05 41.56 -31.38
C ASN A 469 13.90 40.62 -30.49
N TYR A 470 13.29 40.02 -29.47
CA TYR A 470 13.91 39.00 -28.64
C TYR A 470 13.37 37.60 -28.96
N SER A 471 14.17 36.58 -28.69
CA SER A 471 13.77 35.19 -28.84
C SER A 471 13.86 34.48 -27.51
N ILE A 472 12.76 33.83 -27.14
CA ILE A 472 12.65 32.95 -26.00
C ILE A 472 12.03 31.64 -26.49
N SER A 473 12.63 30.50 -26.12
CA SER A 473 12.05 29.21 -26.45
C SER A 473 10.74 29.03 -25.69
N PHE A 474 9.81 28.28 -26.28
CA PHE A 474 8.53 27.99 -25.63
C PHE A 474 8.71 27.26 -24.29
N ALA A 475 9.73 26.39 -24.19
CA ALA A 475 10.10 25.71 -22.95
C ALA A 475 10.45 26.69 -21.82
N LYS A 476 11.32 27.67 -22.10
CA LYS A 476 11.69 28.73 -21.15
C LYS A 476 10.49 29.60 -20.77
N ALA A 477 9.63 29.92 -21.74
CA ALA A 477 8.41 30.67 -21.49
C ALA A 477 7.41 29.91 -20.61
N LYS A 478 7.28 28.58 -20.76
CA LYS A 478 6.46 27.75 -19.85
C LYS A 478 6.99 27.80 -18.42
N LEU A 479 8.29 27.63 -18.23
CA LEU A 479 8.87 27.67 -16.89
C LEU A 479 8.68 29.07 -16.26
N ALA A 480 8.86 30.15 -17.02
CA ALA A 480 8.54 31.51 -16.57
C ALA A 480 7.07 31.67 -16.17
N ALA A 481 6.15 31.13 -16.97
CA ALA A 481 4.71 31.21 -16.72
C ALA A 481 4.32 30.49 -15.41
N ILE A 482 4.77 29.25 -15.21
CA ILE A 482 4.55 28.47 -13.97
C ILE A 482 5.03 29.26 -12.75
N SER A 483 6.22 29.82 -12.88
CA SER A 483 6.90 30.59 -11.85
C SER A 483 6.11 31.86 -11.48
N LEU A 484 5.73 32.67 -12.48
CA LEU A 484 4.97 33.91 -12.32
C LEU A 484 3.58 33.67 -11.73
N LEU A 485 2.85 32.69 -12.25
CA LEU A 485 1.51 32.32 -11.74
C LEU A 485 1.58 31.97 -10.26
N SER A 486 2.60 31.21 -9.86
CA SER A 486 2.80 30.85 -8.45
C SER A 486 3.27 32.01 -7.58
N TYR A 487 4.16 32.88 -8.08
CA TYR A 487 4.78 33.94 -7.29
C TYR A 487 3.76 35.03 -6.91
N PHE A 488 2.99 35.49 -7.90
CA PHE A 488 2.04 36.58 -7.66
C PHE A 488 0.79 36.08 -6.94
N GLY A 489 0.30 34.89 -7.28
CA GLY A 489 -0.80 34.17 -6.63
C GLY A 489 -2.16 34.87 -6.61
N SER A 490 -2.21 36.17 -6.85
CA SER A 490 -3.40 37.01 -6.92
C SER A 490 -3.12 38.27 -7.70
N VAL A 491 -4.15 38.80 -8.34
CA VAL A 491 -4.10 40.02 -9.17
C VAL A 491 -3.71 41.26 -8.35
N GLU A 492 -4.07 41.30 -7.06
CA GLU A 492 -3.79 42.44 -6.18
C GLU A 492 -2.29 42.67 -5.94
N ASN A 493 -1.46 41.64 -6.16
CA ASN A 493 -0.02 41.70 -5.94
C ASN A 493 0.78 42.10 -7.19
N ILE A 494 0.11 42.25 -8.34
CA ILE A 494 0.80 42.39 -9.63
C ILE A 494 1.06 43.87 -9.93
N THR A 495 2.33 44.23 -10.02
CA THR A 495 2.80 45.54 -10.47
C THR A 495 3.82 45.35 -11.59
N VAL A 496 4.02 46.37 -12.42
CA VAL A 496 5.00 46.31 -13.52
C VAL A 496 6.40 46.18 -12.93
N GLU A 497 6.68 46.99 -11.91
CA GLU A 497 7.91 46.96 -11.13
C GLU A 497 8.12 45.59 -10.49
N GLY A 498 7.07 44.97 -9.94
CA GLY A 498 7.14 43.62 -9.39
C GLY A 498 7.47 42.56 -10.44
N VAL A 499 6.92 42.66 -11.66
CA VAL A 499 7.26 41.75 -12.76
C VAL A 499 8.70 41.98 -13.24
N MET A 500 9.15 43.23 -13.32
CA MET A 500 10.54 43.56 -13.65
C MET A 500 11.53 43.02 -12.60
N GLU A 501 11.24 43.24 -11.31
CA GLU A 501 12.04 42.73 -10.18
C GLU A 501 12.12 41.20 -10.23
N TYR A 502 11.01 40.54 -10.56
CA TYR A 502 10.94 39.09 -10.73
C TYR A 502 11.88 38.56 -11.82
N PHE A 503 12.00 39.28 -12.93
CA PHE A 503 12.94 38.96 -14.01
C PHE A 503 14.39 39.36 -13.70
N GLY A 504 14.67 39.87 -12.50
CA GLY A 504 16.00 40.21 -12.03
C GLY A 504 16.47 41.63 -12.35
N ILE A 505 15.57 42.50 -12.82
CA ILE A 505 15.87 43.91 -13.07
C ILE A 505 15.71 44.66 -11.75
N THR A 506 16.82 45.19 -11.22
CA THR A 506 16.79 46.00 -9.98
C THR A 506 16.87 47.48 -10.32
N ASP A 507 16.34 48.35 -9.44
CA ASP A 507 16.26 49.81 -9.57
C ASP A 507 17.55 50.52 -10.06
N ILE A 508 18.71 49.88 -9.90
CA ILE A 508 20.00 50.40 -10.37
C ILE A 508 20.05 50.48 -11.91
N GLU A 509 19.43 49.55 -12.63
CA GLU A 509 19.39 49.55 -14.10
C GLU A 509 18.33 50.51 -14.68
N VAL A 510 17.24 50.76 -13.93
CA VAL A 510 16.18 51.71 -14.30
C VAL A 510 16.64 53.17 -14.10
N SER A 511 17.53 53.43 -13.12
CA SER A 511 18.01 54.78 -12.81
C SER A 511 19.11 55.32 -13.73
N THR A 512 19.77 54.47 -14.52
CA THR A 512 20.86 54.89 -15.43
C THR A 512 20.40 55.34 -16.82
N ASN A 513 19.12 55.15 -17.17
CA ASN A 513 18.57 55.46 -18.49
C ASN A 513 17.52 56.60 -18.50
N ASN A 514 17.38 57.36 -17.41
CA ASN A 514 16.58 58.60 -17.38
C ASN A 514 17.45 59.87 -17.56
#